data_AF-A0A2V2BTM5-F1
#
_entry.id   AF-A0A2V2BTM5-F1
#
_cell.length_a   1.000
_cell.length_b   1.000
_cell.length_c   1.000
_cell.angle_alpha   90.00
_cell.angle_beta   90.00
_cell.angle_gamma   90.00
#
_symmetry.space_group_name_H-M   'P 1'
#
loop_
_entity.id
_entity.type
_entity.pdbx_description
1 polymer ?
#
loop_
_entity_poly.entity_id
_entity_poly.type
_entity_poly.pdbx_seq_one_letter_code
_entity_poly.pdbx_strand_id
1 'polypeptide(L)'
;MQSISKILPFCAAALWILPQSSRAADIEGTFTSDSAFPVRITDPSFYTLNGEAYSGEIDSDTNLTVNGILSSNPSQNIITVAASSATAGNFTYNLELPASFWSRNVLEVYTPSAFSVENFTLNLRESATMHPNLIIYTGADSALRVRGGRLDLGMYGGMKGGSLMIMGYNNPSEAVFSATGTAADTEIGRVTFDTMSFYRGTVVFDLVETDGDFIQVDGAMTKVAGASPLALELNVSAYDLQAWLEASESGEWSADLMSFATEGSNVSADDFTLKLQDRITGKITISELDGISTITANLSIVPEPAAVAALIGAFAFCAAARRRRK
;
A
#
# COMPACT_ATOMS: atom_id res chain seq x y z
N MET A 1 37.63 -66.89 -30.89
CA MET A 1 36.44 -66.76 -30.03
C MET A 1 36.42 -65.35 -29.44
N GLN A 2 35.38 -64.58 -29.81
CA GLN A 2 34.70 -63.43 -29.19
C GLN A 2 35.45 -62.51 -28.22
N SER A 3 35.18 -61.22 -28.09
CA SER A 3 34.54 -60.16 -28.88
C SER A 3 34.60 -58.94 -27.96
N ILE A 4 34.85 -57.77 -28.55
CA ILE A 4 34.94 -56.45 -27.92
C ILE A 4 33.64 -56.06 -27.18
N SER A 5 33.78 -55.08 -26.27
CA SER A 5 32.77 -54.11 -25.77
C SER A 5 32.27 -54.39 -24.34
N LYS A 6 32.10 -53.43 -23.40
CA LYS A 6 31.97 -51.97 -23.46
C LYS A 6 32.56 -51.33 -22.21
N ILE A 7 33.25 -50.21 -22.41
CA ILE A 7 33.47 -49.17 -21.41
C ILE A 7 32.10 -48.49 -21.18
N LEU A 8 31.61 -48.51 -19.94
CA LEU A 8 30.54 -47.63 -19.47
C LEU A 8 31.20 -46.68 -18.47
N PRO A 9 31.35 -45.38 -18.75
CA PRO A 9 31.53 -44.43 -17.67
C PRO A 9 30.17 -44.33 -16.97
N PHE A 10 30.14 -44.62 -15.68
CA PHE A 10 29.05 -44.17 -14.81
C PHE A 10 29.01 -42.64 -14.90
N CYS A 11 28.15 -42.09 -15.74
CA CYS A 11 27.71 -40.72 -15.61
C CYS A 11 26.94 -40.63 -14.29
N ALA A 12 27.60 -40.18 -13.23
CA ALA A 12 26.93 -39.64 -12.08
C ALA A 12 26.15 -38.40 -12.56
N ALA A 13 24.86 -38.58 -12.84
CA ALA A 13 23.95 -37.45 -12.94
C ALA A 13 23.93 -36.81 -11.55
N ALA A 14 24.67 -35.72 -11.38
CA ALA A 14 24.43 -34.78 -10.29
C ALA A 14 23.00 -34.27 -10.49
N LEU A 15 22.07 -34.87 -9.77
CA LEU A 15 20.73 -34.35 -9.62
C LEU A 15 20.91 -33.03 -8.86
N TRP A 16 20.99 -31.93 -9.61
CA TRP A 16 20.88 -30.60 -9.06
C TRP A 16 19.48 -30.50 -8.45
N ILE A 17 19.39 -30.78 -7.15
CA ILE A 17 18.29 -30.29 -6.34
C ILE A 17 18.48 -28.77 -6.38
N LEU A 18 17.79 -28.12 -7.32
CA LEU A 18 17.54 -26.70 -7.23
C LEU A 18 16.95 -26.48 -5.83
N PRO A 19 17.49 -25.55 -5.02
CA PRO A 19 16.80 -25.19 -3.79
C PRO A 19 15.39 -24.84 -4.20
N GLN A 20 14.40 -25.60 -3.71
CA GLN A 20 13.03 -25.12 -3.73
C GLN A 20 13.11 -23.73 -3.10
N SER A 21 12.70 -22.71 -3.84
CA SER A 21 12.41 -21.40 -3.27
C SER A 21 11.67 -21.66 -1.96
N SER A 22 12.26 -21.27 -0.81
CA SER A 22 11.59 -21.33 0.48
C SER A 22 10.27 -20.61 0.27
N ARG A 23 9.17 -21.37 0.22
CA ARG A 23 7.86 -20.75 0.11
C ARG A 23 7.67 -20.02 1.43
N ALA A 24 7.34 -18.73 1.35
CA ALA A 24 7.17 -17.94 2.55
C ALA A 24 6.21 -18.66 3.52
N ALA A 25 6.59 -18.77 4.79
CA ALA A 25 5.73 -19.37 5.79
C ALA A 25 4.70 -18.31 6.21
N ASP A 26 3.43 -18.55 5.86
CA ASP A 26 2.33 -17.69 6.28
C ASP A 26 1.81 -18.18 7.63
N ILE A 27 2.13 -17.46 8.70
CA ILE A 27 1.74 -17.83 10.06
C ILE A 27 0.72 -16.87 10.63
N GLU A 28 -0.22 -17.40 11.40
CA GLU A 28 -1.38 -16.66 11.90
C GLU A 28 -1.49 -16.77 13.42
N GLY A 29 -1.55 -15.62 14.09
CA GLY A 29 -1.78 -15.51 15.54
C GLY A 29 -3.09 -14.79 15.80
N THR A 30 -3.86 -15.25 16.79
CA THR A 30 -5.14 -14.63 17.16
C THR A 30 -5.17 -14.31 18.65
N PHE A 31 -5.66 -13.12 18.99
CA PHE A 31 -5.96 -12.75 20.37
C PHE A 31 -7.37 -12.17 20.49
N THR A 32 -7.92 -12.32 21.69
CA THR A 32 -9.25 -11.82 22.06
C THR A 32 -9.18 -10.98 23.33
N SER A 33 -10.30 -10.37 23.74
CA SER A 33 -10.38 -9.61 24.99
C SER A 33 -9.99 -10.40 26.25
N ASP A 34 -10.05 -11.73 26.21
CA ASP A 34 -9.67 -12.62 27.33
C ASP A 34 -8.19 -13.05 27.30
N SER A 35 -7.44 -12.62 26.27
CA SER A 35 -6.03 -12.96 26.13
C SER A 35 -5.16 -12.27 27.18
N ALA A 36 -3.97 -12.83 27.42
CA ALA A 36 -2.97 -12.18 28.26
C ALA A 36 -2.29 -11.04 27.48
N PHE A 37 -2.41 -9.81 27.99
CA PHE A 37 -1.83 -8.62 27.39
C PHE A 37 -0.56 -8.14 28.12
N PRO A 38 0.44 -7.58 27.41
CA PRO A 38 0.49 -7.43 25.95
C PRO A 38 0.84 -8.75 25.25
N VAL A 39 0.27 -8.97 24.06
CA VAL A 39 0.52 -10.13 23.21
C VAL A 39 1.88 -9.98 22.52
N ARG A 40 2.73 -11.00 22.60
CA ARG A 40 4.10 -10.97 22.07
C ARG A 40 4.13 -11.43 20.62
N ILE A 41 4.17 -10.49 19.68
CA ILE A 41 4.11 -10.79 18.24
C ILE A 41 5.45 -11.24 17.65
N THR A 42 6.53 -11.17 18.41
CA THR A 42 7.85 -11.73 18.03
C THR A 42 8.12 -13.08 18.67
N ASP A 43 7.14 -13.65 19.37
CA ASP A 43 7.19 -15.00 19.93
C ASP A 43 6.56 -15.99 18.94
N PRO A 44 7.33 -16.93 18.34
CA PRO A 44 6.78 -17.91 17.40
C PRO A 44 5.63 -18.74 17.96
N SER A 45 5.59 -18.95 19.29
CA SER A 45 4.54 -19.75 19.94
C SER A 45 3.16 -19.08 19.94
N PHE A 46 3.09 -17.78 19.65
CA PHE A 46 1.83 -17.08 19.45
C PHE A 46 1.11 -17.49 18.16
N TYR A 47 1.86 -18.04 17.19
CA TYR A 47 1.35 -18.29 15.86
C TYR A 47 1.01 -19.75 15.61
N THR A 48 0.19 -19.96 14.59
CA THR A 48 -0.11 -21.24 13.98
C THR A 48 0.28 -21.22 12.51
N LEU A 49 0.61 -22.39 11.97
CA LEU A 49 0.81 -22.61 10.54
C LEU A 49 -0.20 -23.66 10.08
N ASN A 50 -1.14 -23.27 9.23
CA ASN A 50 -2.27 -24.13 8.82
C ASN A 50 -3.09 -24.67 10.01
N GLY A 51 -3.26 -23.86 11.06
CA GLY A 51 -4.02 -24.21 12.28
C GLY A 51 -3.26 -25.02 13.33
N GLU A 52 -2.03 -25.46 13.05
CA GLU A 52 -1.16 -26.17 14.01
C GLU A 52 -0.18 -25.21 14.68
N ALA A 53 0.16 -25.46 15.95
CA ALA A 53 1.08 -24.61 16.71
C ALA A 53 2.44 -24.45 15.99
N TYR A 54 2.86 -23.21 15.78
CA TYR A 54 4.12 -22.90 15.11
C TYR A 54 5.29 -22.97 16.11
N SER A 55 6.39 -23.59 15.66
CA SER A 55 7.61 -23.76 16.47
C SER A 55 8.90 -23.45 15.68
N GLY A 56 8.75 -22.87 14.48
CA GLY A 56 9.88 -22.42 13.67
C GLY A 56 10.41 -21.05 14.11
N GLU A 57 11.32 -20.50 13.31
CA GLU A 57 11.88 -19.16 13.51
C GLU A 57 11.12 -18.13 12.66
N ILE A 58 10.93 -16.93 13.20
CA ILE A 58 10.44 -15.79 12.41
C ILE A 58 11.64 -15.16 11.69
N ASP A 59 11.64 -15.26 10.36
CA ASP A 59 12.68 -14.72 9.48
C ASP A 59 12.09 -13.92 8.30
N SER A 60 12.95 -13.41 7.41
CA SER A 60 12.53 -12.58 6.26
C SER A 60 11.59 -13.28 5.28
N ASP A 61 11.52 -14.61 5.32
CA ASP A 61 10.65 -15.42 4.48
C ASP A 61 9.34 -15.78 5.25
N THR A 62 9.15 -15.27 6.46
CA THR A 62 7.98 -15.56 7.28
C THR A 62 7.00 -14.39 7.26
N ASN A 63 5.82 -14.58 6.68
CA ASN A 63 4.74 -13.59 6.72
C ASN A 63 3.93 -13.77 8.01
N LEU A 64 3.67 -12.67 8.69
CA LEU A 64 2.99 -12.62 9.98
C LEU A 64 1.59 -12.04 9.80
N THR A 65 0.55 -12.80 10.18
CA THR A 65 -0.80 -12.27 10.32
C THR A 65 -1.23 -12.31 11.77
N VAL A 66 -1.64 -11.17 12.31
CA VAL A 66 -2.12 -11.03 13.69
C VAL A 66 -3.57 -10.57 13.67
N ASN A 67 -4.46 -11.35 14.28
CA ASN A 67 -5.89 -11.07 14.34
C ASN A 67 -6.30 -10.74 15.77
N GLY A 68 -6.68 -9.49 16.02
CA GLY A 68 -7.22 -9.04 17.30
C GLY A 68 -8.74 -8.89 17.23
N ILE A 69 -9.48 -9.76 17.92
CA ILE A 69 -10.94 -9.75 17.99
C ILE A 69 -11.36 -9.30 19.39
N LEU A 70 -11.57 -8.00 19.56
CA LEU A 70 -11.81 -7.41 20.87
C LEU A 70 -13.29 -7.07 21.06
N SER A 71 -14.00 -7.84 21.88
CA SER A 71 -15.40 -7.59 22.26
C SER A 71 -15.55 -6.67 23.47
N SER A 72 -14.48 -6.51 24.26
CA SER A 72 -14.37 -5.55 25.36
C SER A 72 -12.97 -4.94 25.45
N ASN A 73 -12.88 -3.77 26.09
CA ASN A 73 -11.60 -3.09 26.29
C ASN A 73 -10.63 -3.93 27.14
N PRO A 74 -9.42 -4.25 26.63
CA PRO A 74 -8.36 -4.82 27.44
C PRO A 74 -8.01 -3.91 28.62
N SER A 75 -7.60 -4.53 29.73
CA SER A 75 -7.20 -3.81 30.95
C SER A 75 -5.87 -3.07 30.77
N GLN A 76 -4.99 -3.58 29.90
CA GLN A 76 -3.71 -2.97 29.56
C GLN A 76 -3.86 -1.91 28.47
N ASN A 77 -3.00 -0.89 28.52
CA ASN A 77 -2.90 0.12 27.45
C ASN A 77 -2.17 -0.43 26.21
N ILE A 78 -1.33 -1.44 26.39
CA ILE A 78 -0.52 -2.07 25.37
C ILE A 78 -1.21 -3.35 24.92
N ILE A 79 -1.49 -3.46 23.62
CA ILE A 79 -2.21 -4.58 23.04
C ILE A 79 -1.24 -5.63 22.53
N THR A 80 -0.37 -5.25 21.60
CA THR A 80 0.70 -6.11 21.10
C THR A 80 2.06 -5.47 21.30
N VAL A 81 3.09 -6.31 21.45
CA VAL A 81 4.46 -5.90 21.63
C VAL A 81 5.41 -6.77 20.81
N ALA A 82 6.32 -6.13 20.08
CA ALA A 82 7.55 -6.73 19.62
C ALA A 82 8.57 -6.62 20.76
N ALA A 83 8.66 -7.69 21.55
CA ALA A 83 9.47 -7.71 22.78
C ALA A 83 10.94 -8.08 22.53
N SER A 84 11.29 -8.40 21.30
CA SER A 84 12.62 -8.79 20.84
C SER A 84 12.81 -8.29 19.41
N SER A 85 14.07 -8.15 18.98
CA SER A 85 14.35 -7.87 17.57
C SER A 85 13.93 -9.05 16.70
N ALA A 86 13.19 -8.78 15.64
CA ALA A 86 12.79 -9.78 14.66
C ALA A 86 12.77 -9.15 13.27
N THR A 87 13.10 -9.96 12.28
CA THR A 87 13.04 -9.61 10.86
C THR A 87 12.03 -10.56 10.24
N ALA A 88 10.94 -10.05 9.67
CA ALA A 88 9.89 -10.83 9.04
C ALA A 88 9.73 -10.47 7.55
N GLY A 89 8.92 -11.25 6.83
CA GLY A 89 8.31 -10.87 5.56
C GLY A 89 7.25 -9.80 5.75
N ASN A 90 6.07 -9.96 5.15
CA ASN A 90 4.94 -9.05 5.35
C ASN A 90 4.35 -9.19 6.76
N PHE A 91 3.90 -8.09 7.34
CA PHE A 91 3.17 -8.08 8.60
C PHE A 91 1.78 -7.49 8.40
N THR A 92 0.76 -8.30 8.61
CA THR A 92 -0.65 -7.93 8.53
C THR A 92 -1.25 -7.94 9.92
N TYR A 93 -1.76 -6.80 10.38
CA TYR A 93 -2.38 -6.64 11.68
C TYR A 93 -3.85 -6.26 11.51
N ASN A 94 -4.73 -7.21 11.80
CA ASN A 94 -6.17 -7.06 11.71
C ASN A 94 -6.76 -6.80 13.10
N LEU A 95 -7.62 -5.80 13.21
CA LEU A 95 -8.27 -5.41 14.46
C LEU A 95 -9.77 -5.24 14.27
N GLU A 96 -10.52 -5.85 15.17
CA GLU A 96 -11.93 -5.59 15.42
C GLU A 96 -12.05 -4.95 16.81
N LEU A 97 -12.52 -3.70 16.84
CA LEU A 97 -12.43 -2.85 18.03
C LEU A 97 -13.78 -2.75 18.78
N PRO A 98 -13.76 -2.84 20.13
CA PRO A 98 -14.97 -2.69 20.94
C PRO A 98 -15.36 -1.21 21.03
N ALA A 99 -16.51 -0.96 21.64
CA ALA A 99 -16.91 0.41 21.96
C ALA A 99 -15.94 1.04 22.96
N SER A 100 -15.72 2.35 22.86
CA SER A 100 -14.85 3.13 23.73
C SER A 100 -13.36 2.71 23.74
N PHE A 101 -12.87 2.20 22.62
CA PHE A 101 -11.46 1.83 22.44
C PHE A 101 -10.62 3.07 22.07
N TRP A 102 -10.35 3.90 23.07
CA TRP A 102 -9.63 5.15 22.89
C TRP A 102 -8.19 5.05 23.41
N SER A 103 -7.25 5.63 22.67
CA SER A 103 -5.86 5.88 23.10
C SER A 103 -5.15 4.63 23.58
N ARG A 104 -5.03 3.63 22.70
CA ARG A 104 -4.34 2.37 22.98
C ARG A 104 -3.11 2.22 22.12
N ASN A 105 -2.06 1.65 22.71
CA ASN A 105 -0.84 1.31 22.02
C ASN A 105 -1.09 -0.06 21.37
N VAL A 106 -1.59 -0.03 20.14
CA VAL A 106 -1.99 -1.25 19.41
C VAL A 106 -0.79 -2.10 19.06
N LEU A 107 0.35 -1.45 18.83
CA LEU A 107 1.64 -2.08 18.62
C LEU A 107 2.74 -1.26 19.30
N GLU A 108 3.52 -1.91 20.15
CA GLU A 108 4.76 -1.35 20.66
C GLU A 108 5.98 -2.13 20.17
N VAL A 109 7.03 -1.41 19.79
CA VAL A 109 8.39 -1.97 19.74
C VAL A 109 9.12 -1.42 20.96
N TYR A 110 9.28 -2.26 21.97
CA TYR A 110 9.73 -1.85 23.30
C TYR A 110 10.91 -2.71 23.76
N THR A 111 11.85 -2.12 24.51
CA THR A 111 13.26 -2.52 24.68
C THR A 111 14.12 -2.20 23.46
N PRO A 112 15.44 -1.91 23.58
CA PRO A 112 16.28 -1.59 22.42
C PRO A 112 16.25 -2.73 21.41
N SER A 113 15.37 -2.62 20.42
CA SER A 113 14.97 -3.72 19.54
C SER A 113 14.44 -3.20 18.23
N ALA A 114 14.58 -4.02 17.20
CA ALA A 114 14.16 -3.71 15.85
C ALA A 114 13.13 -4.72 15.40
N PHE A 115 11.91 -4.27 15.13
CA PHE A 115 10.93 -5.09 14.41
C PHE A 115 10.94 -4.64 12.96
N SER A 116 11.49 -5.48 12.07
CA SER A 116 11.70 -5.17 10.67
C SER A 116 10.87 -6.07 9.77
N VAL A 117 9.93 -5.48 9.04
CA VAL A 117 8.99 -6.19 8.15
C VAL A 117 9.18 -5.69 6.72
N GLU A 118 8.79 -6.46 5.72
CA GLU A 118 8.83 -6.02 4.32
C GLU A 118 7.76 -4.94 4.09
N ASN A 119 6.49 -5.31 4.24
CA ASN A 119 5.35 -4.40 4.23
C ASN A 119 4.60 -4.49 5.56
N PHE A 120 3.95 -3.39 5.96
CA PHE A 120 3.07 -3.38 7.13
C PHE A 120 1.67 -2.97 6.71
N THR A 121 0.71 -3.86 6.90
CA THR A 121 -0.71 -3.61 6.70
C THR A 121 -1.43 -3.57 8.04
N LEU A 122 -2.12 -2.47 8.35
CA LEU A 122 -3.03 -2.36 9.47
C LEU A 122 -4.47 -2.32 8.95
N ASN A 123 -5.29 -3.27 9.36
CA ASN A 123 -6.70 -3.34 8.97
C ASN A 123 -7.59 -3.15 10.18
N LEU A 124 -8.46 -2.15 10.13
CA LEU A 124 -9.56 -1.99 11.06
C LEU A 124 -10.80 -2.61 10.42
N ARG A 125 -10.99 -3.91 10.69
CA ARG A 125 -12.02 -4.73 10.03
C ARG A 125 -13.42 -4.43 10.53
N GLU A 126 -13.54 -4.13 11.82
CA GLU A 126 -14.76 -3.66 12.45
C GLU A 126 -14.41 -2.71 13.60
N SER A 127 -15.28 -1.76 13.92
CA SER A 127 -15.10 -0.92 15.10
C SER A 127 -16.42 -0.39 15.61
N ALA A 128 -16.72 -0.66 16.87
CA ALA A 128 -17.78 0.05 17.60
C ALA A 128 -17.31 1.40 18.18
N THR A 129 -16.07 1.81 17.87
CA THR A 129 -15.50 3.14 18.20
C THR A 129 -15.37 3.98 16.93
N MET A 130 -15.97 5.18 16.92
CA MET A 130 -16.07 6.02 15.71
C MET A 130 -14.74 6.71 15.32
N HIS A 131 -13.90 7.06 16.30
CA HIS A 131 -12.61 7.75 16.07
C HIS A 131 -11.45 7.13 16.89
N PRO A 132 -11.19 5.82 16.76
CA PRO A 132 -10.23 5.16 17.63
C PRO A 132 -8.85 5.79 17.47
N ASN A 133 -8.25 6.21 18.59
CA ASN A 133 -6.88 6.70 18.60
C ASN A 133 -5.93 5.52 18.81
N LEU A 134 -5.37 5.04 17.71
CA LEU A 134 -4.47 3.89 17.69
C LEU A 134 -3.03 4.36 17.61
N ILE A 135 -2.23 3.92 18.57
CA ILE A 135 -0.85 4.35 18.71
C ILE A 135 0.06 3.17 18.34
N ILE A 136 0.93 3.39 17.36
CA ILE A 136 2.10 2.55 17.13
C ILE A 136 3.28 3.27 17.76
N TYR A 137 3.85 2.69 18.81
CA TYR A 137 4.88 3.34 19.61
C TYR A 137 6.22 2.59 19.52
N THR A 138 7.31 3.34 19.36
CA THR A 138 8.68 2.83 19.44
C THR A 138 9.37 3.48 20.63
N GLY A 139 9.91 2.65 21.53
CA GLY A 139 10.71 3.12 22.66
C GLY A 139 12.03 3.77 22.24
N ALA A 140 12.76 4.32 23.22
CA ALA A 140 14.10 4.82 22.99
C ALA A 140 15.02 3.71 22.45
N ASP A 141 15.81 4.02 21.42
CA ASP A 141 16.69 3.09 20.71
C ASP A 141 15.99 1.86 20.09
N SER A 142 14.65 1.91 19.96
CA SER A 142 13.84 0.92 19.26
C SER A 142 13.46 1.41 17.86
N ALA A 143 13.11 0.48 16.97
CA ALA A 143 12.64 0.84 15.64
C ALA A 143 11.61 -0.16 15.11
N LEU A 144 10.49 0.36 14.60
CA LEU A 144 9.66 -0.31 13.62
C LEU A 144 10.20 0.04 12.23
N ARG A 145 10.68 -0.95 11.47
CA ARG A 145 11.23 -0.74 10.13
C ARG A 145 10.35 -1.44 9.10
N VAL A 146 9.81 -0.68 8.16
CA VAL A 146 9.14 -1.22 6.98
C VAL A 146 10.13 -1.12 5.83
N ARG A 147 10.73 -2.25 5.44
CA ARG A 147 11.86 -2.29 4.49
C ARG A 147 11.42 -2.00 3.05
N GLY A 148 10.22 -2.42 2.68
CA GLY A 148 9.55 -2.06 1.43
C GLY A 148 9.03 -0.62 1.43
N GLY A 149 9.06 0.06 2.60
CA GLY A 149 8.68 1.47 2.76
C GLY A 149 7.18 1.75 2.77
N ARG A 150 6.32 0.75 2.54
CA ARG A 150 4.86 0.89 2.39
C ARG A 150 4.08 0.49 3.64
N LEU A 151 3.34 1.45 4.19
CA LEU A 151 2.30 1.27 5.21
C LEU A 151 0.93 1.30 4.54
N ASP A 152 0.21 0.19 4.64
CA ASP A 152 -1.17 0.07 4.14
C ASP A 152 -2.15 0.20 5.30
N LEU A 153 -3.22 0.98 5.11
CA LEU A 153 -4.30 1.12 6.08
C LEU A 153 -5.64 0.79 5.45
N GLY A 154 -6.31 -0.22 5.98
CA GLY A 154 -7.70 -0.52 5.69
C GLY A 154 -8.63 -0.03 6.79
N MET A 155 -9.73 0.62 6.42
CA MET A 155 -10.77 1.06 7.34
C MET A 155 -12.13 0.48 6.95
N TYR A 156 -12.84 -0.08 7.93
CA TYR A 156 -14.24 -0.47 7.76
C TYR A 156 -15.11 0.76 7.46
N GLY A 157 -16.19 0.55 6.71
CA GLY A 157 -17.12 1.61 6.34
C GLY A 157 -17.62 2.42 7.53
N GLY A 158 -17.42 3.74 7.48
CA GLY A 158 -17.84 4.68 8.52
C GLY A 158 -16.78 4.98 9.60
N MET A 159 -15.60 4.35 9.55
CA MET A 159 -14.48 4.71 10.41
C MET A 159 -13.78 5.98 9.92
N LYS A 160 -13.26 6.77 10.87
CA LYS A 160 -12.48 7.99 10.61
C LYS A 160 -11.24 8.06 11.48
N GLY A 161 -10.08 8.26 10.86
CA GLY A 161 -8.83 8.58 11.54
C GLY A 161 -8.73 10.06 11.91
N GLY A 162 -7.88 10.39 12.89
CA GLY A 162 -7.62 11.79 13.25
C GLY A 162 -6.76 12.50 12.20
N SER A 163 -5.43 12.36 12.28
CA SER A 163 -4.51 12.99 11.33
C SER A 163 -3.66 11.96 10.58
N LEU A 164 -3.66 12.03 9.25
CA LEU A 164 -2.64 11.38 8.42
C LEU A 164 -1.45 12.32 8.25
N MET A 165 -0.24 11.84 8.57
CA MET A 165 0.99 12.64 8.45
C MET A 165 2.03 11.85 7.64
N ILE A 166 2.39 12.34 6.45
CA ILE A 166 3.36 11.68 5.56
C ILE A 166 4.66 12.50 5.52
N MET A 167 5.72 11.95 6.11
CA MET A 167 6.97 12.68 6.39
C MET A 167 8.19 11.95 5.83
N GLY A 168 8.30 11.88 4.50
CA GLY A 168 9.56 11.52 3.86
C GLY A 168 10.56 12.66 4.06
N TYR A 169 11.69 12.41 4.71
CA TYR A 169 12.63 13.49 5.06
C TYR A 169 13.62 13.78 3.94
N ASN A 170 14.24 12.75 3.37
CA ASN A 170 15.23 12.93 2.31
C ASN A 170 14.64 12.60 0.94
N ASN A 171 13.87 11.51 0.82
CA ASN A 171 13.31 11.03 -0.46
C ASN A 171 11.81 10.70 -0.37
N PRO A 172 11.05 10.86 -1.47
CA PRO A 172 9.63 10.45 -1.51
C PRO A 172 9.37 8.97 -1.25
N SER A 173 10.37 8.09 -1.44
CA SER A 173 10.26 6.65 -1.18
C SER A 173 10.47 6.27 0.30
N GLU A 174 10.85 7.22 1.17
CA GLU A 174 11.10 6.94 2.59
C GLU A 174 9.82 6.93 3.44
N ALA A 175 8.72 7.46 2.90
CA ALA A 175 7.40 7.38 3.51
C ALA A 175 6.39 7.06 2.41
N VAL A 176 5.94 5.81 2.35
CA VAL A 176 4.92 5.35 1.40
C VAL A 176 3.68 4.95 2.17
N PHE A 177 2.53 5.54 1.80
CA PHE A 177 1.22 5.23 2.34
C PHE A 177 0.33 4.68 1.24
N SER A 178 -0.59 3.79 1.58
CA SER A 178 -1.67 3.39 0.68
C SER A 178 -2.92 3.02 1.48
N ALA A 179 -4.08 3.26 0.88
CA ALA A 179 -5.32 2.72 1.39
C ALA A 179 -5.44 1.27 0.89
N THR A 180 -6.02 0.38 1.68
CA THR A 180 -6.31 -0.99 1.20
C THR A 180 -7.68 -1.45 1.66
N GLY A 181 -8.29 -2.36 0.90
CA GLY A 181 -9.57 -2.96 1.25
C GLY A 181 -9.48 -3.82 2.51
N THR A 182 -10.56 -3.86 3.29
CA THR A 182 -10.62 -4.67 4.51
C THR A 182 -11.23 -6.06 4.30
N ALA A 183 -11.94 -6.27 3.20
CA ALA A 183 -12.60 -7.53 2.88
C ALA A 183 -11.70 -8.44 2.04
N ALA A 184 -11.89 -9.76 2.17
CA ALA A 184 -11.24 -10.72 1.30
C ALA A 184 -11.61 -10.43 -0.16
N ASP A 185 -10.62 -10.48 -1.05
CA ASP A 185 -10.76 -10.29 -2.51
C ASP A 185 -11.03 -8.85 -2.99
N THR A 186 -10.90 -7.83 -2.13
CA THR A 186 -10.87 -6.42 -2.56
C THR A 186 -9.58 -5.74 -2.12
N GLU A 187 -8.79 -5.34 -3.09
CA GLU A 187 -7.59 -4.51 -2.84
C GLU A 187 -7.96 -3.03 -2.67
N ILE A 188 -9.12 -2.61 -3.21
CA ILE A 188 -9.58 -1.23 -3.20
C ILE A 188 -9.87 -0.73 -1.78
N GLY A 189 -9.08 0.25 -1.36
CA GLY A 189 -9.13 0.87 -0.05
C GLY A 189 -9.84 2.22 -0.03
N ARG A 190 -10.68 2.41 0.99
CA ARG A 190 -11.26 3.72 1.29
C ARG A 190 -10.95 4.09 2.73
N VAL A 191 -10.29 5.22 2.91
CA VAL A 191 -9.92 5.73 4.23
C VAL A 191 -10.38 7.16 4.40
N THR A 192 -10.76 7.51 5.62
CA THR A 192 -11.18 8.87 5.98
C THR A 192 -10.33 9.39 7.13
N PHE A 193 -9.88 10.64 7.05
CA PHE A 193 -9.14 11.34 8.10
C PHE A 193 -9.74 12.72 8.38
N ASP A 194 -9.63 13.21 9.62
CA ASP A 194 -10.01 14.60 9.94
C ASP A 194 -9.06 15.60 9.28
N THR A 195 -7.75 15.34 9.29
CA THR A 195 -6.75 16.20 8.66
C THR A 195 -5.65 15.41 7.97
N MET A 196 -4.99 16.02 6.99
CA MET A 196 -3.81 15.45 6.35
C MET A 196 -2.67 16.46 6.27
N SER A 197 -1.44 16.02 6.49
CA SER A 197 -0.25 16.83 6.21
C SER A 197 0.88 16.06 5.58
N PHE A 198 1.70 16.73 4.76
CA PHE A 198 2.87 16.13 4.14
C PHE A 198 4.07 17.07 4.03
N TYR A 199 5.28 16.51 4.12
CA TYR A 199 6.53 17.21 3.81
C TYR A 199 7.20 16.64 2.55
N ARG A 200 7.22 15.30 2.41
CA ARG A 200 7.50 14.53 1.19
C ARG A 200 6.87 13.15 1.39
N GLY A 201 6.81 12.34 0.34
CA GLY A 201 6.37 10.95 0.44
C GLY A 201 5.76 10.44 -0.85
N THR A 202 5.25 9.23 -0.80
CA THR A 202 4.46 8.62 -1.88
C THR A 202 3.13 8.13 -1.31
N VAL A 203 2.04 8.38 -2.02
CA VAL A 203 0.77 7.69 -1.80
C VAL A 203 0.52 6.79 -3.00
N VAL A 204 0.27 5.50 -2.75
CA VAL A 204 -0.04 4.53 -3.81
C VAL A 204 -1.54 4.32 -3.87
N PHE A 205 -2.07 4.37 -5.08
CA PHE A 205 -3.48 4.14 -5.41
C PHE A 205 -3.62 2.96 -6.35
N ASP A 206 -4.35 1.95 -5.91
CA ASP A 206 -4.82 0.84 -6.73
C ASP A 206 -6.11 1.27 -7.46
N LEU A 207 -6.14 1.06 -8.79
CA LEU A 207 -7.23 1.51 -9.66
C LEU A 207 -7.81 0.33 -10.46
N VAL A 208 -9.13 0.32 -10.61
CA VAL A 208 -9.86 -0.61 -11.49
C VAL A 208 -10.82 0.18 -12.38
N GLU A 209 -11.41 -0.45 -13.40
CA GLU A 209 -12.19 0.25 -14.44
C GLU A 209 -13.29 1.17 -13.90
N THR A 210 -13.93 0.75 -12.81
CA THR A 210 -15.13 1.39 -12.24
C THR A 210 -14.94 1.90 -10.82
N ASP A 211 -13.76 1.70 -10.23
CA ASP A 211 -13.47 2.08 -8.86
C ASP A 211 -11.96 2.28 -8.62
N GLY A 212 -11.59 2.78 -7.46
CA GLY A 212 -10.20 2.96 -7.07
C GLY A 212 -10.06 3.30 -5.60
N ASP A 213 -8.82 3.18 -5.13
CA ASP A 213 -8.45 3.69 -3.82
C ASP A 213 -8.87 5.15 -3.67
N PHE A 214 -9.38 5.50 -2.50
CA PHE A 214 -9.79 6.87 -2.22
C PHE A 214 -9.46 7.28 -0.79
N ILE A 215 -8.91 8.50 -0.66
CA ILE A 215 -8.63 9.13 0.63
C ILE A 215 -9.52 10.35 0.80
N GLN A 216 -10.42 10.29 1.77
CA GLN A 216 -11.22 11.44 2.18
C GLN A 216 -10.54 12.17 3.35
N VAL A 217 -10.37 13.47 3.23
CA VAL A 217 -9.93 14.34 4.33
C VAL A 217 -11.08 15.29 4.65
N ASP A 218 -11.71 15.14 5.82
CA ASP A 218 -12.88 15.94 6.20
C ASP A 218 -12.50 17.42 6.45
N GLY A 219 -11.26 17.68 6.85
CA GLY A 219 -10.70 19.01 7.10
C GLY A 219 -9.58 19.39 6.14
N ALA A 220 -8.65 20.20 6.64
CA ALA A 220 -7.60 20.79 5.82
C ALA A 220 -6.50 19.80 5.42
N MET A 221 -6.04 19.92 4.18
CA MET A 221 -4.81 19.31 3.68
C MET A 221 -3.67 20.34 3.72
N THR A 222 -2.61 20.01 4.46
CA THR A 222 -1.48 20.91 4.72
C THR A 222 -0.17 20.40 4.15
N LYS A 223 0.37 21.11 3.16
CA LYS A 223 1.77 21.02 2.77
C LYS A 223 2.64 21.77 3.78
N VAL A 224 3.57 21.05 4.41
CA VAL A 224 4.52 21.62 5.38
C VAL A 224 5.51 22.57 4.68
N ALA A 225 5.94 23.63 5.36
CA ALA A 225 6.92 24.56 4.80
C ALA A 225 8.23 23.86 4.41
N GLY A 226 8.74 24.14 3.21
CA GLY A 226 9.95 23.48 2.66
C GLY A 226 9.71 22.09 2.07
N ALA A 227 8.45 21.64 2.00
CA ALA A 227 8.07 20.38 1.38
C ALA A 227 8.49 20.29 -0.09
N SER A 228 8.66 19.05 -0.55
CA SER A 228 8.67 18.71 -1.98
C SER A 228 7.32 18.13 -2.38
N PRO A 229 7.00 18.07 -3.69
CA PRO A 229 5.75 17.48 -4.14
C PRO A 229 5.52 16.08 -3.57
N LEU A 230 4.28 15.79 -3.20
CA LEU A 230 3.85 14.45 -2.81
C LEU A 230 3.72 13.60 -4.09
N ALA A 231 4.38 12.44 -4.13
CA ALA A 231 4.23 11.53 -5.27
C ALA A 231 2.92 10.75 -5.14
N LEU A 232 2.12 10.72 -6.19
CA LEU A 232 0.93 9.88 -6.32
C LEU A 232 1.28 8.78 -7.33
N GLU A 233 1.43 7.56 -6.83
CA GLU A 233 1.77 6.39 -7.62
C GLU A 233 0.50 5.63 -7.97
N LEU A 234 0.22 5.50 -9.27
CA LEU A 234 -1.01 4.86 -9.73
C LEU A 234 -0.70 3.46 -10.25
N ASN A 235 -1.27 2.47 -9.59
CA ASN A 235 -1.15 1.08 -9.96
C ASN A 235 -2.22 0.73 -11.00
N VAL A 236 -1.88 0.99 -12.26
CA VAL A 236 -2.66 0.62 -13.43
C VAL A 236 -1.72 0.23 -14.56
N SER A 237 -2.05 -0.85 -15.27
CA SER A 237 -1.26 -1.27 -16.43
C SER A 237 -1.72 -0.54 -17.69
N ALA A 238 -0.81 -0.32 -18.64
CA ALA A 238 -1.16 0.28 -19.92
C ALA A 238 -2.15 -0.58 -20.72
N TYR A 239 -2.14 -1.89 -20.49
CA TYR A 239 -3.09 -2.82 -21.11
C TYR A 239 -4.50 -2.61 -20.58
N ASP A 240 -4.66 -2.58 -19.26
CA ASP A 240 -5.97 -2.38 -18.63
C ASP A 240 -6.53 -0.99 -18.95
N LEU A 241 -5.70 0.05 -18.83
CA LEU A 241 -6.10 1.41 -19.17
C LEU A 241 -6.55 1.53 -20.63
N GLN A 242 -5.85 0.86 -21.56
CA GLN A 242 -6.27 0.85 -22.98
C GLN A 242 -7.65 0.24 -23.14
N ALA A 243 -7.93 -0.89 -22.48
CA ALA A 243 -9.24 -1.52 -22.52
C ALA A 243 -10.35 -0.60 -21.99
N TRP A 244 -10.09 0.13 -20.88
CA TRP A 244 -11.06 1.07 -20.30
C TRP A 244 -11.32 2.28 -21.20
N LEU A 245 -10.30 2.80 -21.87
CA LEU A 245 -10.44 3.90 -22.83
C LEU A 245 -11.24 3.47 -24.07
N GLU A 246 -11.00 2.26 -24.58
CA GLU A 246 -11.75 1.70 -25.69
C GLU A 246 -13.22 1.44 -25.32
N ALA A 247 -13.48 0.92 -24.12
CA ALA A 247 -14.83 0.68 -23.61
C ALA A 247 -15.62 1.98 -23.37
N SER A 248 -14.95 3.04 -22.91
CA SER A 248 -15.56 4.35 -22.67
C SER A 248 -15.65 5.25 -23.91
N GLU A 249 -15.07 4.83 -25.03
CA GLU A 249 -14.90 5.64 -26.25
C GLU A 249 -14.24 7.02 -25.97
N SER A 250 -13.41 7.10 -24.92
CA SER A 250 -12.74 8.32 -24.48
C SER A 250 -11.26 8.30 -24.78
N GLY A 251 -10.68 9.49 -25.03
CA GLY A 251 -9.23 9.66 -25.14
C GLY A 251 -8.53 9.81 -23.78
N GLU A 252 -9.30 9.97 -22.70
CA GLU A 252 -8.80 10.20 -21.34
C GLU A 252 -9.71 9.49 -20.32
N TRP A 253 -9.11 8.80 -19.36
CA TRP A 253 -9.79 8.13 -18.25
C TRP A 253 -9.47 8.88 -16.96
N SER A 254 -10.46 9.08 -16.08
CA SER A 254 -10.31 9.91 -14.89
C SER A 254 -10.63 9.14 -13.63
N ALA A 255 -9.82 9.34 -12.58
CA ALA A 255 -10.09 8.85 -11.23
C ALA A 255 -9.88 9.94 -10.19
N ASP A 256 -10.84 10.07 -9.29
CA ASP A 256 -10.70 10.86 -8.08
C ASP A 256 -9.85 10.08 -7.08
N LEU A 257 -8.80 10.71 -6.57
CA LEU A 257 -7.82 10.08 -5.68
C LEU A 257 -8.01 10.53 -4.23
N MET A 258 -8.23 11.84 -4.05
CA MET A 258 -8.39 12.42 -2.72
C MET A 258 -9.42 13.55 -2.74
N SER A 259 -10.09 13.75 -1.61
CA SER A 259 -10.87 14.96 -1.34
C SER A 259 -10.43 15.63 -0.03
N PHE A 260 -10.55 16.94 0.05
CA PHE A 260 -10.21 17.73 1.23
C PHE A 260 -11.03 19.01 1.33
N ALA A 261 -11.17 19.57 2.54
CA ALA A 261 -11.81 20.87 2.71
C ALA A 261 -10.96 21.96 2.04
N THR A 262 -11.55 22.75 1.15
CA THR A 262 -10.84 23.84 0.47
C THR A 262 -10.40 24.90 1.48
N GLU A 263 -11.26 25.23 2.43
CA GLU A 263 -10.94 26.18 3.49
C GLU A 263 -9.81 25.66 4.40
N GLY A 264 -8.79 26.49 4.62
CA GLY A 264 -7.64 26.16 5.47
C GLY A 264 -6.56 25.31 4.80
N SER A 265 -6.81 24.76 3.61
CA SER A 265 -5.82 24.00 2.84
C SER A 265 -4.85 24.93 2.10
N ASN A 266 -3.59 24.49 1.93
CA ASN A 266 -2.53 25.28 1.28
C ASN A 266 -1.84 24.53 0.11
N VAL A 267 -2.58 23.64 -0.54
CA VAL A 267 -2.11 22.78 -1.62
C VAL A 267 -2.65 23.22 -2.98
N SER A 268 -1.87 22.99 -4.04
CA SER A 268 -2.30 23.12 -5.43
C SER A 268 -1.86 21.91 -6.25
N ALA A 269 -2.29 21.79 -7.51
CA ALA A 269 -1.91 20.67 -8.37
C ALA A 269 -0.38 20.50 -8.53
N ASP A 270 0.38 21.60 -8.48
CA ASP A 270 1.85 21.60 -8.59
C ASP A 270 2.54 20.98 -7.36
N ASP A 271 1.81 20.80 -6.26
CA ASP A 271 2.31 20.14 -5.05
C ASP A 271 2.25 18.62 -5.12
N PHE A 272 1.83 18.09 -6.27
CA PHE A 272 1.73 16.66 -6.53
C PHE A 272 2.46 16.29 -7.81
N THR A 273 2.94 15.05 -7.85
CA THR A 273 3.55 14.47 -9.05
C THR A 273 2.97 13.09 -9.29
N LEU A 274 2.79 12.71 -10.56
CA LEU A 274 2.36 11.36 -10.90
C LEU A 274 3.55 10.45 -11.13
N LYS A 275 3.49 9.24 -10.57
CA LYS A 275 4.30 8.11 -10.98
C LYS A 275 3.37 7.11 -11.68
N LEU A 276 3.67 6.83 -12.94
CA LEU A 276 2.85 6.01 -13.83
C LEU A 276 3.72 4.92 -14.44
N GLN A 277 3.10 3.80 -14.83
CA GLN A 277 3.78 2.78 -15.61
C GLN A 277 4.14 3.29 -17.02
N ASP A 278 5.11 2.62 -17.64
CA ASP A 278 5.51 2.90 -19.01
C ASP A 278 4.30 2.91 -19.96
N ARG A 279 4.36 3.79 -20.97
CA ARG A 279 3.30 4.00 -21.98
C ARG A 279 2.02 4.64 -21.46
N ILE A 280 1.95 5.06 -20.20
CA ILE A 280 0.86 5.89 -19.67
C ILE A 280 1.35 7.32 -19.51
N THR A 281 0.50 8.29 -19.86
CA THR A 281 0.70 9.70 -19.54
C THR A 281 -0.50 10.21 -18.76
N GLY A 282 -0.28 11.19 -17.89
CA GLY A 282 -1.36 11.74 -17.10
C GLY A 282 -1.08 13.13 -16.55
N LYS A 283 -2.14 13.75 -16.05
CA LYS A 283 -2.10 15.07 -15.41
C LYS A 283 -2.98 15.05 -14.16
N ILE A 284 -2.63 15.87 -13.19
CA ILE A 284 -3.42 16.11 -11.99
C ILE A 284 -4.25 17.36 -12.20
N THR A 285 -5.52 17.30 -11.81
CA THR A 285 -6.40 18.46 -11.69
C THR A 285 -6.96 18.52 -10.29
N ILE A 286 -7.12 19.73 -9.77
CA ILE A 286 -7.88 19.97 -8.54
C ILE A 286 -9.11 20.77 -8.95
N SER A 287 -10.28 20.22 -8.64
CA SER A 287 -11.56 20.91 -8.80
C SER A 287 -12.14 21.23 -7.43
N GLU A 288 -13.00 22.23 -7.34
CA GLU A 288 -13.72 22.59 -6.13
C GLU A 288 -15.22 22.58 -6.38
N LEU A 289 -15.97 21.93 -5.50
CA LEU A 289 -17.42 21.96 -5.46
C LEU A 289 -17.88 21.99 -4.00
N ASP A 290 -18.75 22.94 -3.65
CA ASP A 290 -19.35 23.08 -2.31
C ASP A 290 -18.32 23.11 -1.15
N GLY A 291 -17.17 23.78 -1.36
CA GLY A 291 -16.10 23.91 -0.36
C GLY A 291 -15.25 22.65 -0.17
N ILE A 292 -15.44 21.64 -1.01
CA ILE A 292 -14.62 20.43 -1.07
C ILE A 292 -13.79 20.49 -2.35
N SER A 293 -12.47 20.35 -2.19
CA SER A 293 -11.55 20.17 -3.30
C SER A 293 -11.30 18.69 -3.56
N THR A 294 -11.29 18.29 -4.82
CA THR A 294 -11.02 16.90 -5.25
C THR A 294 -9.80 16.87 -6.16
N ILE A 295 -8.84 16.01 -5.83
CA ILE A 295 -7.68 15.69 -6.67
C ILE A 295 -8.08 14.56 -7.61
N THR A 296 -8.03 14.84 -8.91
CA THR A 296 -8.36 13.88 -9.97
C THR A 296 -7.13 13.64 -10.83
N ALA A 297 -6.79 12.37 -11.06
CA ALA A 297 -5.83 11.97 -12.08
C ALA A 297 -6.55 11.71 -13.39
N ASN A 298 -6.03 12.28 -14.47
CA ASN A 298 -6.55 12.10 -15.82
C ASN A 298 -5.47 11.40 -16.65
N LEU A 299 -5.76 10.21 -17.17
CA LEU A 299 -4.82 9.27 -17.75
C LEU A 299 -5.13 8.99 -19.22
N SER A 300 -4.09 8.80 -20.02
CA SER A 300 -4.20 8.39 -21.42
C SER A 300 -3.00 7.53 -21.82
N ILE A 301 -3.12 6.83 -22.94
CA ILE A 301 -2.03 6.03 -23.51
C ILE A 301 -1.10 6.93 -24.33
N VAL A 302 0.20 6.77 -24.13
CA VAL A 302 1.22 7.40 -24.98
C VAL A 302 1.08 6.82 -26.39
N PRO A 303 0.83 7.66 -27.42
CA PRO A 303 0.64 7.17 -28.78
C PRO A 303 1.87 6.38 -29.27
N GLU A 304 1.64 5.23 -29.90
CA GLU A 304 2.75 4.48 -30.50
C GLU A 304 3.44 5.30 -31.60
N PRO A 305 4.76 5.11 -31.84
CA PRO A 305 5.50 5.87 -32.86
C PRO A 305 4.86 5.82 -34.25
N ALA A 306 4.20 4.71 -34.61
CA ALA A 306 3.49 4.56 -35.87
C ALA A 306 2.24 5.47 -35.96
N ALA A 307 1.51 5.65 -34.85
CA ALA A 307 0.37 6.57 -34.80
C ALA A 307 0.84 8.03 -34.96
N VAL A 308 1.95 8.38 -34.30
CA VAL A 308 2.59 9.71 -34.46
C VAL A 308 3.06 9.91 -35.91
N ALA A 309 3.71 8.92 -36.50
CA ALA A 309 4.17 8.97 -37.89
C ALA A 309 3.01 9.07 -38.89
N ALA A 310 1.91 8.36 -38.66
CA ALA A 310 0.70 8.44 -39.48
C ALA A 310 0.07 9.84 -39.41
N LEU A 311 -0.01 10.44 -38.22
CA LEU A 311 -0.50 11.80 -38.02
C LEU A 311 0.36 12.82 -38.78
N ILE A 312 1.70 12.74 -38.61
CA ILE A 312 2.65 13.60 -39.33
C ILE A 312 2.53 13.38 -40.86
N GLY A 313 2.41 12.13 -41.29
CA GLY A 313 2.20 11.77 -42.70
C GLY A 313 0.92 12.35 -43.29
N ALA A 314 -0.19 12.29 -42.54
CA ALA A 314 -1.46 12.88 -42.93
C ALA A 314 -1.37 14.42 -43.05
N PHE A 315 -0.73 15.08 -42.08
CA PHE A 315 -0.49 16.53 -42.15
C PHE A 315 0.38 16.90 -43.36
N ALA A 316 1.45 16.15 -43.61
CA ALA A 316 2.32 16.36 -44.76
C ALA A 316 1.56 16.17 -46.09
N PHE A 317 0.69 15.16 -46.17
CA PHE A 317 -0.17 14.94 -47.34
C PHE A 317 -1.16 16.10 -47.56
N CYS A 318 -1.85 16.55 -46.50
CA CYS A 318 -2.76 17.69 -46.57
C CYS A 318 -2.04 18.99 -46.98
N ALA A 319 -0.84 19.25 -46.44
CA ALA A 319 -0.02 20.39 -46.79
C ALA A 319 0.44 20.33 -48.27
N ALA A 320 0.88 19.16 -48.74
CA ALA A 320 1.26 18.95 -50.13
C ALA A 320 0.07 19.11 -51.10
N ALA A 321 -1.09 18.56 -50.75
CA ALA A 321 -2.32 18.71 -51.53
C ALA A 321 -2.78 20.17 -51.62
N ARG A 322 -2.64 20.94 -50.53
CA ARG A 322 -2.96 22.38 -50.52
C ARG A 322 -1.99 23.20 -51.38
N ARG A 323 -0.72 22.82 -51.44
CA ARG A 323 0.30 23.49 -52.26
C ARG A 323 0.09 23.29 -53.77
N ARG A 324 -0.51 22.17 -54.19
CA ARG A 324 -0.85 21.89 -55.60
C ARG A 324 -2.12 22.59 -56.10
N ARG A 325 -2.90 23.21 -55.21
CA ARG A 325 -4.13 23.96 -55.56
C ARG A 325 -3.93 25.49 -55.60
N LYS A 326 -2.71 25.97 -55.35
CA LYS A 326 -2.27 27.35 -55.65
C LYS A 326 -1.43 27.34 -56.90
#